data_AF-A0A7J8K9G1-F1
#
_entry.id   AF-A0A7J8K9G1-F1
#
_cell.length_a   1.000
_cell.length_b   1.000
_cell.length_c   1.000
_cell.angle_alpha   90.00
_cell.angle_beta   90.00
_cell.angle_gamma   90.00
#
_symmetry.space_group_name_H-M   'P 1'
#
loop_
_entity.id
_entity.type
_entity.pdbx_description
1 polymer ?
#
loop_
_entity_poly.entity_id
_entity_poly.type
_entity_poly.pdbx_seq_one_letter_code
_entity_poly.pdbx_strand_id
1 'polypeptide(L)' 'MGVSVVDSSVAGLGGCPYAQGASGNLATEDLVYMLAGLGIHTGVNLQKLLEAGTFICQVLNRKTSSKVAQATCKL' A
#
# COMPACT_ATOMS: atom_id res chain seq x y z
N MET A 1 -10.91 -20.50 5.63
CA MET A 1 -9.63 -20.35 6.39
C MET A 1 -9.71 -19.10 7.25
N GLY A 2 -8.95 -19.02 8.36
CA GLY A 2 -9.04 -17.97 9.39
C GLY A 2 -7.71 -17.28 9.70
N VAL A 3 -6.92 -16.96 8.67
CA VAL A 3 -5.63 -16.26 8.79
C VAL A 3 -5.86 -14.82 9.27
N SER A 4 -5.03 -14.36 10.21
CA SER A 4 -5.14 -13.02 10.83
C SER A 4 -3.88 -12.16 10.71
N VAL A 5 -2.84 -12.66 10.02
CA VAL A 5 -1.58 -11.94 9.78
C VAL A 5 -1.25 -11.99 8.30
N VAL A 6 -0.97 -10.84 7.69
CA VAL A 6 -0.69 -10.68 6.27
C VAL A 6 0.42 -9.65 6.09
N ASP A 7 1.41 -9.98 5.26
CA ASP A 7 2.47 -9.06 4.87
C ASP A 7 2.03 -8.20 3.68
N SER A 8 2.46 -6.94 3.69
CA SER A 8 2.26 -5.97 2.61
C SER A 8 3.40 -4.97 2.61
N SER A 9 3.48 -4.12 1.58
CA SER A 9 4.51 -3.09 1.49
C SER A 9 3.90 -1.71 1.27
N VAL A 10 4.44 -0.71 1.96
CA VAL A 10 4.04 0.69 1.78
C VAL A 10 4.10 1.08 0.29
N ALA A 11 3.08 1.78 -0.21
CA ALA A 11 2.95 2.21 -1.59
C ALA A 11 3.15 1.10 -2.66
N GLY A 12 3.06 -0.18 -2.28
CA GLY A 12 3.40 -1.32 -3.14
C GLY A 12 4.88 -1.36 -3.54
N LEU A 13 5.79 -0.95 -2.66
CA LEU A 13 7.24 -1.04 -2.89
C LEU A 13 7.70 -2.47 -3.16
N GLY A 14 8.83 -2.57 -3.86
CA GLY A 14 9.36 -3.81 -4.40
C GLY A 14 8.82 -4.14 -5.80
N GLY A 15 9.36 -5.19 -6.38
CA GLY A 15 9.01 -5.73 -7.69
C GLY A 15 9.36 -7.21 -7.71
N CYS A 16 8.90 -7.94 -8.73
CA CYS A 16 9.24 -9.34 -8.88
C CYS A 16 10.45 -9.50 -9.82
N PRO A 17 11.57 -10.10 -9.38
CA PRO A 17 12.73 -10.31 -10.25
C PRO A 17 12.44 -11.26 -11.42
N TYR A 18 11.38 -12.06 -11.32
CA TYR A 18 10.97 -13.03 -12.34
C TYR A 18 9.86 -12.51 -13.28
N ALA A 19 9.26 -11.35 -12.99
CA ALA A 19 8.18 -10.77 -13.79
C ALA A 19 8.48 -9.31 -14.10
N GLN A 20 9.16 -9.08 -15.23
CA GLN A 20 9.67 -7.77 -15.62
C GLN A 20 8.54 -6.75 -15.81
N GLY A 21 8.63 -5.62 -15.11
CA GLY A 21 7.65 -4.53 -15.19
C GLY A 21 6.32 -4.80 -14.45
N ALA A 22 6.15 -5.98 -13.84
CA ALA A 22 4.98 -6.27 -13.03
C ALA A 22 5.08 -5.66 -11.63
N SER A 23 3.91 -5.43 -11.02
CA SER A 23 3.81 -5.06 -9.61
C SER A 23 4.42 -6.15 -8.71
N GLY A 24 5.06 -5.74 -7.61
CA GLY A 24 5.61 -6.64 -6.61
C GLY A 24 4.61 -6.93 -5.50
N ASN A 25 4.86 -6.35 -4.33
CA ASN A 25 4.06 -6.57 -3.14
C ASN A 25 2.69 -5.89 -3.21
N LEU A 26 1.73 -6.42 -2.44
CA LEU A 26 0.47 -5.74 -2.16
C LEU A 26 0.73 -4.41 -1.43
N ALA A 27 0.06 -3.34 -1.86
CA ALA A 27 0.14 -2.04 -1.20
C ALA A 27 -0.59 -2.06 0.15
N THR A 28 0.09 -1.65 1.21
CA THR A 28 -0.48 -1.65 2.59
C THR A 28 -1.70 -0.75 2.70
N GLU A 29 -1.75 0.37 1.99
CA GLU A 29 -2.89 1.30 1.98
C GLU A 29 -4.15 0.64 1.42
N ASP A 30 -4.00 -0.15 0.35
CA ASP A 30 -5.11 -0.86 -0.29
C ASP A 30 -5.64 -1.98 0.62
N LEU A 31 -4.73 -2.68 1.31
CA LEU A 31 -5.07 -3.68 2.31
C LEU A 31 -5.82 -3.06 3.50
N VAL A 32 -5.28 -2.01 4.09
CA VAL A 32 -5.88 -1.34 5.25
C VAL A 32 -7.24 -0.73 4.90
N TYR A 33 -7.38 -0.15 3.70
CA TYR A 33 -8.66 0.35 3.22
C TYR A 33 -9.70 -0.77 3.11
N MET A 34 -9.34 -1.91 2.52
CA MET A 34 -10.23 -3.07 2.45
C MET A 34 -10.61 -3.57 3.86
N LEU A 35 -9.64 -3.76 4.74
CA LEU A 35 -9.88 -4.26 6.11
C LEU A 35 -10.77 -3.30 6.91
N ALA A 36 -10.55 -2.00 6.79
CA ALA A 36 -11.40 -0.98 7.41
C ALA A 36 -12.84 -1.04 6.87
N GLY A 37 -13.03 -1.17 5.55
CA GLY A 37 -14.35 -1.33 4.94
C GLY A 37 -15.08 -2.62 5.35
N LEU A 38 -14.33 -3.66 5.73
CA LEU A 38 -14.86 -4.91 6.29
C LEU A 38 -15.05 -4.86 7.81
N GLY A 39 -14.73 -3.75 8.48
CA GLY A 39 -14.82 -3.62 9.93
C GLY A 39 -13.76 -4.40 10.71
N ILE A 40 -12.67 -4.80 10.06
CA ILE A 40 -11.56 -5.52 10.70
C ILE A 40 -10.55 -4.50 11.24
N HIS A 41 -10.32 -4.55 12.55
CA HIS A 41 -9.38 -3.64 13.22
C HIS A 41 -7.92 -3.97 12.90
N THR A 42 -7.15 -2.97 12.47
CA THR A 42 -5.70 -3.09 12.19
C THR A 42 -4.84 -2.25 13.13
N GLY A 43 -5.40 -1.25 13.82
CA GLY A 43 -4.65 -0.25 14.59
C GLY A 43 -3.84 0.74 13.73
N VAL A 44 -3.95 0.68 12.40
CA VAL A 44 -3.19 1.53 11.48
C VAL A 44 -3.97 2.81 11.16
N ASN A 45 -3.31 3.96 11.25
CA ASN A 45 -3.85 5.22 10.76
C ASN A 45 -3.56 5.37 9.26
N LEU A 46 -4.61 5.29 8.43
CA LEU A 46 -4.47 5.33 6.97
C LEU A 46 -3.86 6.65 6.45
N GLN A 47 -4.18 7.79 7.08
CA GLN A 47 -3.65 9.08 6.64
C GLN A 47 -2.14 9.18 6.86
N LYS A 48 -1.66 8.76 8.04
CA LYS A 48 -0.21 8.71 8.33
C LYS A 48 0.52 7.71 7.44
N LEU A 49 -0.14 6.61 7.06
CA LEU A 49 0.41 5.64 6.13
C LEU A 49 0.56 6.23 4.72
N LEU A 50 -0.43 7.00 4.25
CA LEU A 50 -0.37 7.70 2.96
C LEU A 50 0.76 8.73 2.91
N GLU A 51 1.01 9.44 4.02
CA GLU A 51 2.14 10.37 4.15
C GLU A 51 3.49 9.64 4.03
N ALA A 52 3.64 8.51 4.73
CA ALA A 52 4.84 7.68 4.64
C ALA A 52 5.06 7.14 3.21
N GLY A 53 3.99 6.67 2.55
CA GLY A 53 4.03 6.22 1.16
C GLY A 53 4.40 7.34 0.18
N THR A 54 3.84 8.52 0.36
CA THR A 54 4.18 9.71 -0.45
C THR A 54 5.65 10.07 -0.30
N PHE A 55 6.15 10.13 0.93
CA PHE A 55 7.55 10.45 1.21
C PHE A 55 8.52 9.50 0.49
N ILE A 56 8.35 8.19 0.65
CA ILE A 56 9.29 7.23 0.05
C ILE A 56 9.18 7.18 -1.48
N CYS A 57 7.97 7.36 -2.04
CA CYS A 57 7.78 7.47 -3.48
C CYS A 57 8.52 8.68 -4.07
N GLN A 58 8.48 9.84 -3.38
CA GLN A 58 9.22 11.03 -3.78
C GLN A 58 10.73 10.81 -3.74
N VAL A 59 11.24 10.24 -2.65
CA VAL A 59 12.68 9.93 -2.48
C VAL A 59 13.19 8.98 -3.57
N LEU A 60 12.40 7.96 -3.92
CA LEU A 60 12.76 6.97 -4.94
C LEU A 60 12.42 7.41 -6.37
N ASN A 61 11.91 8.63 -6.55
CA ASN A 61 11.45 9.17 -7.83
C ASN A 61 10.55 8.18 -8.61
N ARG A 62 9.57 7.60 -7.92
CA ARG A 62 8.62 6.64 -8.49
C ARG A 62 7.19 6.99 -8.09
N LYS A 63 6.23 6.57 -8.92
CA LYS A 63 4.81 6.64 -8.57
C LYS A 63 4.42 5.54 -7.59
N THR A 64 3.44 5.84 -6.73
CA THR A 64 2.83 4.85 -5.84
C THR A 64 2.04 3.81 -6.63
N SER A 65 2.12 2.55 -6.20
CA SER A 65 1.29 1.45 -6.73
C SER A 65 -0.03 1.29 -5.97
N SER A 66 -0.22 1.97 -4.84
CA SER A 66 -1.50 1.97 -4.12
C SER A 66 -2.58 2.67 -4.93
N LYS A 67 -3.71 1.98 -5.11
CA LYS A 67 -4.91 2.56 -5.74
C LYS A 67 -5.64 3.53 -4.83
N VAL A 68 -5.65 3.27 -3.53
CA VAL A 68 -6.20 4.19 -2.52
C VAL A 68 -5.43 5.50 -2.53
N ALA A 69 -4.10 5.47 -2.57
CA ALA A 69 -3.28 6.66 -2.64
C ALA A 69 -3.54 7.47 -3.94
N GLN A 70 -3.64 6.79 -5.08
CA GLN A 70 -3.98 7.42 -6.38
C GLN A 70 -5.36 8.10 -6.37
N ALA A 71 -6.34 7.52 -5.69
CA ALA A 71 -7.70 8.07 -5.61
C ALA A 71 -7.83 9.18 -4.56
N THR A 72 -7.03 9.12 -3.49
CA THR A 72 -7.12 10.04 -2.34
C THR A 72 -6.26 11.29 -2.57
N CYS A 73 -5.06 11.11 -3.11
CA CYS A 73 -4.09 12.19 -3.30
C CYS A 73 -4.19 12.71 -4.73
N LYS A 74 -4.82 13.88 -4.91
CA LYS A 74 -4.61 14.71 -6.11
C LYS A 74 -3.21 15.34 -6.01
N LEU A 75 -2.17 14.58 -6.32
CA LEU A 75 -0.87 15.14 -6.70
C LEU A 75 -0.81 15.29 -8.22
#